data_AF-A0A1W0W2N1-F1
#
_entry.id   AF-A0A1W0W2N1-F1
#
_cell.length_a   1.000
_cell.length_b   1.000
_cell.length_c   1.000
_cell.angle_alpha   90.00
_cell.angle_beta   90.00
_cell.angle_gamma   90.00
#
_symmetry.space_group_name_H-M   'P 1'
#
loop_
_entity.id
_entity.type
_entity.pdbx_description
1 polymer ?
#
loop_
_entity_poly.entity_id
_entity_poly.type
_entity_poly.pdbx_seq_one_letter_code
_entity_poly.pdbx_strand_id
1 'polypeptide(L)'
;MGSGRVATKEAFEWGVGIPEMLRACGEVGRLLNDIASYKKGKNKKDVASTVECYMKEHGCTGEEAMAECAAMSEHAWRKINRGCMEIKPILLPAAHLAAVNLSRTSEVFYLGGLDAYTFGANLKDIVTSIFLRGPA
;
A
#
# COMPACT_ATOMS: atom_id res chain seq x y z
N MET A 1 -7.96 -19.58 5.20
CA MET A 1 -8.15 -18.21 4.68
C MET A 1 -9.46 -18.16 3.89
N GLY A 2 -10.17 -17.02 3.93
CA GLY A 2 -11.48 -16.83 3.30
C GLY A 2 -11.46 -16.49 1.80
N SER A 3 -10.43 -16.89 1.06
CA SER A 3 -10.21 -16.48 -0.34
C SER A 3 -10.89 -17.40 -1.37
N GLY A 4 -11.72 -18.34 -0.91
CA GLY A 4 -12.50 -19.25 -1.75
C GLY A 4 -11.67 -19.95 -2.83
N ARG A 5 -12.15 -19.94 -4.07
CA ARG A 5 -11.52 -20.59 -5.23
C ARG A 5 -10.20 -19.94 -5.67
N VAL A 6 -9.84 -18.77 -5.15
CA VAL A 6 -8.58 -18.08 -5.47
C VAL A 6 -7.40 -18.69 -4.72
N ALA A 7 -7.64 -19.33 -3.56
CA ALA A 7 -6.62 -19.97 -2.74
C ALA A 7 -6.20 -21.35 -3.27
N THR A 8 -5.63 -21.40 -4.47
CA THR A 8 -5.08 -22.63 -5.06
C THR A 8 -3.63 -22.87 -4.64
N LYS A 9 -3.16 -24.11 -4.76
CA LYS A 9 -1.76 -24.46 -4.46
C LYS A 9 -0.78 -23.64 -5.29
N GLU A 10 -1.06 -23.45 -6.58
CA GLU A 10 -0.24 -22.67 -7.51
C GLU A 10 -0.16 -21.20 -7.08
N ALA A 11 -1.27 -20.63 -6.58
CA ALA A 11 -1.30 -19.27 -6.06
C ALA A 11 -0.42 -19.12 -4.80
N PHE A 12 -0.44 -20.11 -3.90
CA PHE A 12 0.44 -20.11 -2.73
C PHE A 12 1.91 -20.26 -3.11
N GLU A 13 2.25 -21.21 -3.99
CA GLU A 13 3.61 -21.41 -4.47
C GLU A 13 4.16 -20.16 -5.16
N TRP A 14 3.34 -19.51 -5.99
CA TRP A 14 3.67 -18.22 -6.58
C TRP A 14 3.87 -17.12 -5.53
N GLY A 15 2.97 -17.01 -4.55
CA GLY A 15 3.01 -15.96 -3.52
C GLY A 15 4.20 -16.09 -2.57
N VAL A 16 4.55 -17.30 -2.15
CA VAL A 16 5.70 -17.58 -1.27
C VAL A 16 7.03 -17.21 -1.93
N GLY A 17 7.10 -17.22 -3.26
CA GLY A 17 8.26 -16.72 -4.01
C GLY A 17 8.47 -15.20 -3.89
N ILE A 18 7.54 -14.47 -3.28
CA ILE A 18 7.53 -13.00 -3.15
C ILE A 18 7.92 -12.34 -4.49
N PRO A 19 7.12 -12.55 -5.54
CA PRO A 19 7.34 -11.97 -6.86
C PRO A 19 7.41 -10.44 -6.78
N GLU A 20 8.03 -9.81 -7.78
CA GLU A 20 8.28 -8.37 -7.79
C GLU A 20 7.01 -7.54 -7.51
N MET A 21 5.87 -7.92 -8.10
CA MET A 21 4.59 -7.25 -7.86
C MET A 21 4.16 -7.29 -6.38
N LEU A 22 4.43 -8.38 -5.65
CA LEU A 22 4.12 -8.46 -4.22
C LEU A 22 5.09 -7.62 -3.37
N ARG A 23 6.36 -7.51 -3.78
CA ARG A 23 7.30 -6.56 -3.14
C ARG A 23 6.87 -5.13 -3.38
N ALA A 24 6.50 -4.80 -4.61
CA ALA A 24 6.01 -3.48 -4.99
C ALA A 24 4.74 -3.09 -4.23
N CYS A 25 3.81 -4.03 -4.00
CA CYS A 25 2.67 -3.80 -3.11
C CYS A 25 3.11 -3.39 -1.69
N GLY A 26 4.11 -4.07 -1.13
CA GLY A 26 4.70 -3.72 0.15
C GLY A 26 5.38 -2.36 0.15
N GLU A 27 6.11 -2.02 -0.93
CA GLU A 27 6.72 -0.70 -1.15
C GLU A 27 5.65 0.41 -1.11
N VAL A 28 4.56 0.28 -1.87
CA VAL A 28 3.45 1.24 -1.88
C VAL A 28 2.88 1.43 -0.47
N GLY A 29 2.52 0.33 0.20
CA GLY A 29 1.92 0.40 1.54
C GLY A 29 2.85 1.06 2.57
N ARG A 30 4.13 0.68 2.57
CA ARG A 30 5.13 1.23 3.50
C ARG A 30 5.39 2.71 3.24
N LEU A 31 5.63 3.11 2.00
CA LEU A 31 5.95 4.49 1.65
C LEU A 31 4.80 5.44 1.99
N LEU A 32 3.56 5.08 1.67
CA LEU A 32 2.40 5.89 2.00
C LEU A 32 2.18 5.98 3.52
N ASN A 33 2.32 4.86 4.24
CA ASN A 33 2.23 4.83 5.69
C ASN A 33 3.31 5.70 6.36
N ASP A 34 4.54 5.66 5.86
CA ASP A 34 5.65 6.43 6.41
C ASP A 34 5.45 7.95 6.19
N ILE A 35 4.97 8.36 5.00
CA ILE A 35 4.57 9.76 4.74
C ILE A 35 3.47 10.21 5.72
N ALA A 36 2.45 9.38 5.91
CA ALA A 36 1.37 9.66 6.84
C ALA A 36 1.86 9.82 8.29
N SER A 37 2.70 8.89 8.74
CA SER A 37 3.28 8.89 10.09
C SER A 37 4.15 10.12 10.34
N TYR A 38 4.92 10.55 9.34
CA TYR A 38 5.73 11.76 9.43
C TYR A 38 4.86 13.02 9.57
N LYS A 39 3.77 13.12 8.80
CA LYS A 39 2.85 14.27 8.84
C LYS A 39 1.97 14.32 10.08
N LYS A 40 1.49 13.17 10.58
CA LYS A 40 0.56 13.10 11.72
C LYS A 40 1.27 12.92 13.06
N GLY A 41 2.56 12.59 13.01
CA GLY A 41 3.34 12.16 14.16
C GLY A 41 3.25 10.64 14.34
N LYS A 42 4.39 10.06 14.72
CA LYS A 42 4.54 8.64 15.05
C LYS A 42 4.82 8.46 16.54
N ASN A 43 4.84 7.22 17.03
CA ASN A 43 5.20 6.97 18.42
C ASN A 43 6.68 7.32 18.65
N LYS A 44 7.01 7.90 19.81
CA LYS A 44 8.40 8.22 20.18
C LYS A 44 9.33 7.00 20.21
N LYS A 45 8.78 5.79 20.36
CA LYS A 45 9.51 4.52 20.35
C LYS A 45 9.62 3.89 18.97
N ASP A 46 8.97 4.45 17.95
CA ASP A 46 9.06 3.94 16.59
C ASP A 46 10.46 4.21 16.01
N VAL A 47 10.97 3.23 15.26
CA VAL A 47 12.20 3.40 14.47
C VAL A 47 12.01 4.47 13.40
N ALA A 48 13.13 4.95 12.84
CA ALA A 48 13.10 5.94 11.77
C ALA A 48 12.27 5.45 10.56
N SER A 49 11.38 6.30 10.06
CA SER A 49 10.60 6.04 8.85
C SER A 49 11.46 6.25 7.61
N THR A 50 10.99 5.78 6.45
CA THR A 50 11.69 6.00 5.17
C THR A 50 11.92 7.47 4.89
N VAL A 51 10.97 8.36 5.25
CA VAL A 51 11.11 9.82 5.11
C VAL A 51 12.30 10.32 5.93
N GLU A 52 12.39 9.95 7.21
CA GLU A 52 13.47 10.40 8.10
C GLU A 52 14.82 9.82 7.71
N CYS A 53 14.85 8.56 7.26
CA CYS A 53 16.05 7.91 6.73
C CYS A 53 16.54 8.65 5.48
N TYR A 54 15.65 8.94 4.53
CA TYR A 54 15.98 9.66 3.29
C TYR A 54 16.50 11.08 3.59
N MET A 55 15.85 11.82 4.48
CA MET A 55 16.32 13.13 4.93
C MET A 55 17.75 13.06 5.47
N LYS A 56 18.03 12.06 6.31
CA LYS A 56 19.36 11.88 6.92
C LYS A 56 20.42 11.50 5.89
N GLU A 57 20.09 10.64 4.94
CA GLU A 57 21.01 10.17 3.91
C GLU A 57 21.35 11.27 2.89
N HIS A 58 20.36 12.07 2.50
CA HIS A 58 20.50 13.06 1.42
C HIS A 58 20.64 14.50 1.91
N GLY A 59 20.52 14.76 3.22
CA GLY A 59 20.61 16.09 3.80
C GLY A 59 19.49 17.04 3.34
N CYS A 60 18.33 16.48 2.95
CA CYS A 60 17.20 17.23 2.39
C CYS A 60 16.13 17.55 3.44
N THR A 61 15.16 18.37 3.05
CA THR A 61 13.98 18.70 3.85
C THR A 61 13.00 17.52 3.92
N GLY A 62 12.06 17.59 4.87
CA GLY A 62 11.01 16.58 4.98
C GLY A 62 10.05 16.61 3.79
N GLU A 63 9.77 17.79 3.25
CA GLU A 63 8.96 17.97 2.05
C GLU A 63 9.59 17.31 0.82
N GLU A 64 10.89 17.49 0.61
CA GLU A 64 11.63 16.85 -0.48
C GLU A 64 11.66 15.32 -0.30
N ALA A 65 11.92 14.83 0.91
CA ALA A 65 11.91 13.40 1.20
C ALA A 65 10.52 12.77 1.00
N MET A 66 9.44 13.45 1.42
CA MET A 66 8.07 12.98 1.18
C MET A 66 7.72 12.97 -0.30
N ALA A 67 8.14 13.98 -1.07
CA ALA A 67 7.94 14.03 -2.51
C ALA A 67 8.63 12.82 -3.19
N GLU A 68 9.83 12.48 -2.75
CA GLU A 68 10.54 11.34 -3.33
C GLU A 68 9.98 9.99 -2.89
N CYS A 69 9.54 9.85 -1.63
CA CYS A 69 8.75 8.68 -1.21
C CYS A 69 7.47 8.52 -2.04
N ALA A 70 6.80 9.62 -2.41
CA ALA A 70 5.64 9.57 -3.29
C ALA A 70 6.02 9.11 -4.71
N ALA A 71 7.11 9.61 -5.28
CA ALA A 71 7.62 9.17 -6.57
C ALA A 71 8.00 7.68 -6.58
N MET A 72 8.66 7.21 -5.52
CA MET A 72 8.98 5.79 -5.33
C MET A 72 7.70 4.93 -5.26
N SER A 73 6.63 5.41 -4.63
CA SER A 73 5.35 4.71 -4.58
C SER A 73 4.67 4.62 -5.96
N GLU A 74 4.76 5.68 -6.77
CA GLU A 74 4.27 5.66 -8.15
C GLU A 74 5.05 4.66 -9.00
N HIS A 75 6.38 4.63 -8.84
CA HIS A 75 7.22 3.65 -9.52
C HIS A 75 6.88 2.21 -9.12
N ALA A 76 6.63 1.95 -7.84
CA ALA A 76 6.16 0.65 -7.37
C ALA A 76 4.81 0.27 -8.01
N TRP A 77 3.88 1.21 -8.14
CA TRP A 77 2.63 1.00 -8.89
C TRP A 77 2.86 0.59 -10.35
N ARG A 78 3.84 1.18 -11.03
CA ARG A 78 4.20 0.80 -12.41
C ARG A 78 4.69 -0.65 -12.48
N LYS A 79 5.45 -1.13 -11.49
CA LYS A 79 5.85 -2.54 -11.38
C LYS A 79 4.64 -3.46 -11.20
N ILE A 80 3.66 -3.06 -10.37
CA ILE A 80 2.41 -3.82 -10.18
C ILE A 80 1.65 -3.94 -11.51
N ASN A 81 1.49 -2.83 -12.23
CA ASN A 81 0.80 -2.81 -13.52
C ASN A 81 1.48 -3.72 -14.55
N ARG A 82 2.82 -3.68 -14.64
CA ARG A 82 3.59 -4.60 -15.48
C ARG A 82 3.36 -6.06 -15.07
N GLY A 83 3.42 -6.35 -13.76
CA GLY A 83 3.16 -7.69 -13.23
C GLY A 83 1.80 -8.24 -13.64
N CYS A 84 0.75 -7.42 -13.65
CA CYS A 84 -0.58 -7.82 -14.12
C CYS A 84 -0.61 -8.20 -15.62
N MET A 85 0.22 -7.57 -16.46
CA MET A 85 0.30 -7.86 -17.89
C MET A 85 1.11 -9.13 -18.20
N GLU A 86 2.09 -9.45 -17.36
CA GLU A 86 3.04 -10.55 -17.58
C GLU A 86 2.64 -11.86 -16.86
N ILE A 87 1.75 -11.78 -15.86
CA ILE A 87 1.38 -12.95 -15.06
C ILE A 87 0.52 -13.96 -15.82
N LYS A 88 0.68 -15.24 -15.51
CA LYS A 88 -0.18 -16.31 -16.04
C LYS A 88 -1.66 -16.02 -15.70
N PRO A 89 -2.60 -16.16 -16.65
CA PRO A 89 -4.02 -15.86 -16.43
C PRO A 89 -4.63 -16.56 -15.22
N ILE A 90 -4.22 -17.79 -14.93
CA ILE A 90 -4.70 -18.58 -13.79
C ILE A 90 -4.34 -17.96 -12.43
N LEU A 91 -3.26 -17.18 -12.35
CA LEU A 91 -2.78 -16.52 -11.14
C LEU A 91 -3.31 -15.09 -11.00
N LEU A 92 -3.88 -14.51 -12.06
CA LEU A 92 -4.35 -13.11 -12.06
C LEU A 92 -5.36 -12.80 -10.93
N PRO A 93 -6.32 -13.69 -10.60
CA PRO A 93 -7.22 -13.45 -9.46
C PRO A 93 -6.48 -13.36 -8.12
N ALA A 94 -5.45 -14.19 -7.91
CA ALA A 94 -4.63 -14.16 -6.70
C ALA A 94 -3.77 -12.90 -6.64
N ALA A 95 -3.18 -12.50 -7.77
CA ALA A 95 -2.44 -11.26 -7.93
C ALA A 95 -3.29 -10.03 -7.63
N HIS A 96 -4.51 -9.98 -8.14
CA HIS A 96 -5.45 -8.90 -7.87
C HIS A 96 -5.78 -8.80 -6.37
N LEU A 97 -6.06 -9.93 -5.72
CA LEU A 97 -6.36 -9.95 -4.30
C LEU A 97 -5.16 -9.56 -3.44
N ALA A 98 -3.99 -10.12 -3.72
CA ALA A 98 -2.81 -10.03 -2.87
C ALA A 98 -1.96 -8.76 -3.09
N ALA A 99 -1.96 -8.21 -4.30
CA ALA A 99 -1.16 -7.04 -4.65
C ALA A 99 -2.01 -5.81 -4.99
N VAL A 100 -2.86 -5.92 -6.01
CA VAL A 100 -3.56 -4.75 -6.58
C VAL A 100 -4.54 -4.16 -5.58
N ASN A 101 -5.44 -4.98 -5.04
CA ASN A 101 -6.46 -4.52 -4.10
C ASN A 101 -5.82 -4.06 -2.79
N LEU A 102 -4.79 -4.75 -2.30
CA LEU A 102 -4.08 -4.34 -1.09
C LEU A 102 -3.36 -3.00 -1.25
N SER A 103 -2.78 -2.73 -2.43
CA SER A 103 -2.18 -1.43 -2.75
C SER A 103 -3.23 -0.32 -2.79
N ARG A 104 -4.38 -0.55 -3.46
CA ARG A 104 -5.52 0.39 -3.44
C ARG A 104 -6.05 0.63 -2.03
N THR A 105 -6.14 -0.41 -1.22
CA THR A 105 -6.53 -0.29 0.18
C THR A 105 -5.56 0.62 0.92
N SER A 106 -4.25 0.46 0.73
CA SER A 106 -3.24 1.34 1.34
C SER A 106 -3.45 2.81 0.96
N GLU A 107 -3.86 3.09 -0.27
CA GLU A 107 -4.20 4.45 -0.71
C GLU A 107 -5.44 5.00 0.00
N VAL A 108 -6.50 4.20 0.18
CA VAL A 108 -7.70 4.61 0.94
C VAL A 108 -7.32 5.05 2.36
N PHE A 109 -6.35 4.38 2.97
CA PHE A 109 -5.94 4.70 4.35
C PHE A 109 -4.92 5.83 4.45
N TYR A 110 -4.00 5.96 3.50
CA TYR A 110 -2.79 6.76 3.68
C TYR A 110 -2.53 7.83 2.61
N LEU A 111 -3.21 7.77 1.46
CA LEU A 111 -2.99 8.72 0.37
C LEU A 111 -3.22 10.16 0.83
N GLY A 112 -2.39 11.09 0.35
CA GLY A 112 -2.39 12.49 0.79
C GLY A 112 -1.77 12.72 2.18
N GLY A 113 -1.24 11.69 2.83
CA GLY A 113 -0.71 11.77 4.20
C GLY A 113 -1.81 11.69 5.25
N LEU A 114 -2.91 11.02 4.94
CA LEU A 114 -3.92 10.61 5.90
C LEU A 114 -3.36 9.49 6.77
N ASP A 115 -3.86 9.36 8.00
CA ASP A 115 -3.67 8.13 8.78
C ASP A 115 -5.04 7.65 9.23
N ALA A 116 -5.75 7.01 8.30
CA ALA A 116 -7.12 6.58 8.51
C ALA A 116 -7.21 5.31 9.38
N TYR A 117 -6.09 4.63 9.63
CA TYR A 117 -6.01 3.54 10.60
C TYR A 117 -6.03 4.05 12.04
N THR A 118 -5.24 5.07 12.36
CA THR A 118 -5.23 5.66 13.71
C THR A 118 -6.40 6.62 13.91
N PHE A 119 -6.70 7.45 12.89
CA PHE A 119 -7.76 8.46 12.94
C PHE A 119 -8.95 8.05 12.08
N GLY A 120 -9.78 7.14 12.62
CA GLY A 120 -10.92 6.54 11.90
C GLY A 120 -11.99 7.53 11.42
N ALA A 121 -12.00 8.78 11.90
CA ALA A 121 -12.85 9.85 11.37
C ALA A 121 -12.66 10.04 9.85
N ASN A 122 -11.46 9.78 9.34
CA ASN A 122 -11.13 9.89 7.91
C ASN A 122 -11.87 8.85 7.04
N LEU A 123 -12.41 7.77 7.63
CA LEU A 123 -13.14 6.72 6.90
C LEU A 123 -14.65 6.77 7.12
N LYS A 124 -15.14 7.68 7.96
CA LYS A 124 -16.54 7.70 8.41
C LYS A 124 -17.52 7.70 7.24
N ASP A 125 -17.29 8.55 6.25
CA ASP A 125 -18.18 8.68 5.10
C ASP A 125 -18.11 7.47 4.17
N ILE A 126 -16.91 6.91 3.97
CA ILE A 126 -16.70 5.68 3.18
C ILE A 126 -17.44 4.51 3.84
N VAL A 127 -17.24 4.29 5.14
CA VAL A 127 -17.89 3.22 5.90
C VAL A 127 -19.41 3.39 5.89
N THR A 128 -19.89 4.62 6.10
CA THR A 128 -21.32 4.93 6.07
C THR A 128 -21.92 4.63 4.69
N SER A 129 -21.23 5.01 3.62
CA SER A 129 -21.69 4.77 2.26
C SER A 129 -21.76 3.28 1.92
N ILE A 130 -20.73 2.50 2.27
CA ILE A 130 -20.63 1.09 1.90
C ILE A 130 -21.54 0.21 2.74
N PHE A 131 -21.63 0.46 4.05
CA PHE A 131 -22.27 -0.47 5.00
C PHE A 131 -23.62 0.02 5.53
N LEU A 132 -23.94 1.32 5.45
CA LEU A 132 -25.14 1.88 6.09
C LEU A 132 -26.16 2.46 5.11
N ARG A 133 -25.73 2.99 3.95
CA ARG A 133 -26.63 3.69 3.01
C ARG A 133 -27.21 2.85 1.88
N GLY A 134 -26.73 1.63 1.67
CA GLY A 134 -27.15 0.78 0.55
C GLY A 134 -26.78 1.38 -0.82
N PRO A 135 -26.76 0.58 -1.91
CA PRO A 135 -26.62 1.14 -3.24
C PRO A 135 -27.88 1.96 -3.57
N ALA A 136 -27.69 3.15 -4.15
CA ALA A 136 -28.75 3.92 -4.78
C ALA A 136 -29.29 3.20 -6.02
#